data_AF-A0A350PCD0-F1
#
_entry.id   AF-A0A350PCD0-F1
#
_cell.length_a   1.000
_cell.length_b   1.000
_cell.length_c   1.000
_cell.angle_alpha   90.00
_cell.angle_beta   90.00
_cell.angle_gamma   90.00
#
_symmetry.space_group_name_H-M   'P 1'
#
loop_
_entity.id
_entity.type
_entity.pdbx_description
1 polymer ?
#
loop_
_entity_poly.entity_id
_entity_poly.type
_entity_poly.pdbx_seq_one_letter_code
_entity_poly.pdbx_strand_id
1 'polypeptide(L)'
;MKFFLSLLLLFLFSQNQIAQNWLITQEEWGGTDSTDTSLEHQISYITIHHGGEIFPEDKNTVTYLQGLQKWSRSDRKWNDIPYHYVVARDGKIYEGRPLNYRGDTNTTYDPTGHALIVLLGNFEEQELNPEQIESLK
;
A
#
# COMPACT_ATOMS: atom_id res chain seq x y z
N MET A 1 4.58 -35.49 41.99
CA MET A 1 5.39 -34.57 41.14
C MET A 1 5.13 -34.91 39.67
N LYS A 2 5.07 -33.88 38.80
CA LYS A 2 4.78 -33.92 37.34
C LYS A 2 3.33 -33.59 36.89
N PHE A 3 2.70 -32.58 37.49
CA PHE A 3 1.45 -31.98 36.95
C PHE A 3 1.56 -30.48 36.59
N PHE A 4 2.78 -29.96 36.42
CA PHE A 4 3.01 -28.52 36.18
C PHE A 4 3.60 -28.15 34.81
N LEU A 5 3.85 -29.12 33.91
CA LEU A 5 4.54 -28.83 32.64
C LEU A 5 3.63 -28.57 31.43
N SER A 6 2.32 -28.83 31.53
CA SER A 6 1.39 -28.69 30.38
C SER A 6 0.85 -27.27 30.22
N LEU A 7 0.63 -26.54 31.32
CA LEU A 7 0.02 -25.20 31.27
C LEU A 7 0.98 -24.12 30.77
N LEU A 8 2.29 -24.31 30.94
CA LEU A 8 3.32 -23.38 30.47
C LEU A 8 3.55 -23.47 28.95
N LEU A 9 3.28 -24.62 28.32
CA LEU A 9 3.37 -24.76 26.86
C LEU A 9 2.19 -24.15 26.11
N LEU A 10 1.00 -24.11 26.72
CA LEU A 10 -0.18 -23.45 26.14
C LEU A 10 -0.10 -21.91 26.23
N PHE A 11 0.61 -21.37 27.22
CA PHE A 11 0.82 -19.92 27.36
C PHE A 11 1.85 -19.35 26.37
N LEU A 12 2.76 -20.17 25.86
CA LEU A 12 3.73 -19.79 24.84
C LEU A 12 3.16 -19.84 23.40
N PHE A 13 2.02 -20.50 23.20
CA PHE A 13 1.33 -20.55 21.91
C PHE A 13 0.26 -19.46 21.73
N SER A 14 -0.16 -18.74 22.79
CA SER A 14 -1.13 -17.65 22.67
C SER A 14 -0.51 -16.27 22.40
N GLN A 15 0.82 -16.16 22.40
CA GLN A 15 1.54 -14.88 22.21
C GLN A 15 1.92 -14.58 20.76
N ASN A 16 1.55 -15.42 19.79
CA ASN A 16 1.98 -15.28 18.38
C ASN A 16 0.83 -15.22 17.37
N GLN A 17 -0.35 -14.76 17.77
CA GLN A 17 -1.51 -14.72 16.86
C GLN A 17 -2.30 -13.41 16.89
N ILE A 18 -1.61 -12.27 16.99
CA ILE A 18 -2.06 -10.99 16.43
C ILE A 18 -0.81 -10.18 16.02
N ALA A 19 -0.04 -10.66 15.04
CA ALA A 19 0.60 -9.69 14.16
C ALA A 19 -0.55 -9.17 13.30
N GLN A 20 -1.13 -8.01 13.65
CA GLN A 20 -1.98 -7.27 12.72
C GLN A 20 -1.15 -7.09 11.45
N ASN A 21 -1.44 -7.84 10.39
CA ASN A 21 -0.76 -7.66 9.12
C ASN A 21 -1.35 -6.40 8.48
N TRP A 22 -0.86 -5.24 8.91
CA TRP A 22 -1.25 -3.93 8.43
C TRP A 22 -0.81 -3.70 6.98
N LEU A 23 0.16 -4.50 6.52
CA LEU A 23 0.60 -4.59 5.15
C LEU A 23 -0.16 -5.70 4.42
N ILE A 24 -0.75 -5.35 3.29
CA ILE A 24 -1.40 -6.24 2.34
C ILE A 24 -0.53 -6.29 1.09
N THR A 25 0.05 -7.45 0.80
CA THR A 25 0.98 -7.61 -0.33
C THR A 25 0.28 -7.50 -1.67
N GLN A 26 1.06 -7.28 -2.73
CA GLN A 26 0.54 -7.27 -4.10
C GLN A 26 -0.28 -8.51 -4.41
N GLU A 27 0.19 -9.68 -3.98
CA GLU A 27 -0.48 -10.97 -4.17
C GLU A 27 -1.81 -11.04 -3.40
N GLU A 28 -1.84 -10.56 -2.15
CA GLU A 28 -3.03 -10.64 -1.28
C GLU A 28 -4.23 -9.83 -1.81
N TRP A 29 -4.01 -8.68 -2.45
CA TRP A 29 -5.10 -7.92 -3.09
C TRP A 29 -5.34 -8.32 -4.56
N GLY A 30 -4.60 -9.30 -5.08
CA GLY A 30 -4.75 -9.80 -6.45
C GLY A 30 -4.14 -8.88 -7.51
N GLY A 31 -3.12 -8.12 -7.15
CA GLY A 31 -2.29 -7.39 -8.10
C GLY A 31 -1.41 -8.32 -8.92
N THR A 32 -0.95 -7.82 -10.06
CA THR A 32 -0.07 -8.55 -10.98
C THR A 32 1.24 -7.82 -11.18
N ASP A 33 2.31 -8.57 -11.46
CA ASP A 33 3.66 -8.01 -11.61
C ASP A 33 3.74 -6.92 -12.69
N SER A 34 4.65 -5.96 -12.47
CA SER A 34 5.02 -4.96 -13.46
C SER A 34 5.45 -5.63 -14.78
N THR A 35 5.00 -5.09 -15.91
CA THR A 35 5.26 -5.70 -17.23
C THR A 35 6.61 -5.34 -17.84
N ASP A 36 7.33 -4.37 -17.27
CA ASP A 36 8.62 -3.91 -17.79
C ASP A 36 9.57 -3.45 -16.65
N THR A 37 10.77 -4.03 -16.65
CA THR A 37 11.82 -3.85 -15.63
C THR A 37 12.88 -2.82 -16.03
N SER A 38 12.72 -2.13 -17.17
CA SER A 38 13.70 -1.15 -17.67
C SER A 38 13.83 0.13 -16.84
N LEU A 39 12.95 0.31 -15.83
CA LEU A 39 12.83 1.51 -15.02
C LEU A 39 13.42 1.37 -13.61
N GLU A 40 14.49 0.60 -13.43
CA GLU A 40 15.13 0.48 -12.13
C GLU A 40 15.69 1.81 -11.61
N HIS A 41 15.56 2.05 -10.31
CA HIS A 41 16.09 3.23 -9.61
C HIS A 41 16.52 2.92 -8.18
N GLN A 42 17.21 3.87 -7.54
CA GLN A 42 17.60 3.81 -6.14
C GLN A 42 16.89 4.90 -5.35
N ILE A 43 16.23 4.52 -4.26
CA ILE A 43 15.42 5.45 -3.45
C ILE A 43 16.31 6.44 -2.70
N SER A 44 16.01 7.73 -2.88
CA SER A 44 16.61 8.86 -2.17
C SER A 44 15.57 9.76 -1.49
N TYR A 45 14.30 9.66 -1.90
CA TYR A 45 13.21 10.50 -1.41
C TYR A 45 11.98 9.66 -1.07
N ILE A 46 11.19 10.13 -0.11
CA ILE A 46 9.80 9.70 0.07
C ILE A 46 8.90 10.83 -0.46
N THR A 47 7.87 10.48 -1.22
CA THR A 47 6.87 11.46 -1.67
C THR A 47 5.49 10.95 -1.38
N ILE A 48 4.75 11.76 -0.64
CA ILE A 48 3.41 11.47 -0.16
C ILE A 48 2.43 12.20 -1.07
N HIS A 49 1.48 11.44 -1.62
CA HIS A 49 0.37 11.90 -2.44
C HIS A 49 -0.95 11.66 -1.72
N HIS A 50 -1.99 12.37 -2.14
CA HIS A 50 -3.37 11.92 -1.95
C HIS A 50 -3.95 11.43 -3.30
N GLY A 51 -5.05 10.67 -3.26
CA GLY A 51 -5.66 10.12 -4.47
C GLY A 51 -6.20 11.16 -5.45
N GLY A 52 -6.56 12.36 -4.95
CA GLY A 52 -7.15 13.43 -5.76
C GLY A 52 -8.58 13.14 -6.23
N GLU A 53 -9.20 12.08 -5.69
CA GLU A 53 -10.61 11.73 -5.88
C GLU A 53 -11.25 11.42 -4.52
N ILE A 54 -12.54 11.73 -4.38
CA ILE A 54 -13.27 11.34 -3.18
C ILE A 54 -13.24 9.80 -3.05
N PHE A 55 -12.81 9.33 -1.89
CA PHE A 55 -12.84 7.91 -1.55
C PHE A 55 -13.90 7.67 -0.45
N PRO A 56 -15.12 7.20 -0.80
CA PRO A 56 -16.16 6.90 0.17
C PRO A 56 -15.74 5.83 1.18
N GLU A 57 -16.34 5.86 2.37
CA GLU A 57 -16.03 4.93 3.47
C GLU A 57 -16.36 3.48 3.12
N ASP A 58 -17.39 3.25 2.30
CA ASP A 58 -17.85 1.94 1.85
C ASP A 58 -17.19 1.47 0.54
N LYS A 59 -16.32 2.29 -0.08
CA LYS A 59 -15.63 1.93 -1.33
C LYS A 59 -14.61 0.82 -1.05
N ASN A 60 -14.73 -0.29 -1.75
CA ASN A 60 -13.83 -1.43 -1.59
C ASN A 60 -12.43 -1.12 -2.15
N THR A 61 -11.43 -1.10 -1.27
CA THR A 61 -10.04 -0.81 -1.64
C THR A 61 -9.46 -1.80 -2.63
N VAL A 62 -9.71 -3.11 -2.46
CA VAL A 62 -9.15 -4.14 -3.35
C VAL A 62 -9.67 -3.98 -4.78
N THR A 63 -10.98 -3.82 -4.95
CA THR A 63 -11.59 -3.57 -6.26
C THR A 63 -11.07 -2.26 -6.87
N TYR A 64 -10.87 -1.23 -6.04
CA TYR A 64 -10.28 0.03 -6.49
C TYR A 64 -8.85 -0.16 -7.02
N LEU A 65 -7.98 -0.86 -6.29
CA LEU A 65 -6.59 -1.09 -6.68
C LEU A 65 -6.48 -1.90 -7.98
N GLN A 66 -7.32 -2.93 -8.13
CA GLN A 66 -7.39 -3.71 -9.38
C GLN A 66 -7.82 -2.83 -10.56
N GLY A 67 -8.78 -1.93 -10.35
CA GLY A 67 -9.20 -0.94 -11.34
C GLY A 67 -8.08 0.05 -11.68
N LEU A 68 -7.37 0.55 -10.66
CA LEU A 68 -6.26 1.49 -10.83
C LEU A 68 -5.09 0.87 -11.58
N GLN A 69 -4.69 -0.37 -11.25
CA GLN A 69 -3.64 -1.09 -11.98
C GLN A 69 -4.03 -1.29 -13.44
N LYS A 70 -5.27 -1.73 -13.70
CA LYS A 70 -5.80 -1.89 -15.06
C LYS A 70 -5.73 -0.57 -15.83
N TRP A 71 -6.31 0.49 -15.30
CA TRP A 71 -6.34 1.83 -15.92
C TRP A 71 -4.92 2.39 -16.15
N SER A 72 -4.01 2.21 -15.20
CA SER A 72 -2.61 2.66 -15.33
C SER A 72 -1.95 2.03 -16.55
N ARG A 73 -2.15 0.74 -16.78
CA ARG A 73 -1.59 0.03 -17.93
C ARG A 73 -2.34 0.31 -19.23
N SER A 74 -3.68 0.29 -19.21
CA SER A 74 -4.47 0.43 -20.44
C SER A 74 -4.53 1.87 -20.94
N ASP A 75 -4.78 2.82 -20.06
CA ASP A 75 -5.09 4.20 -20.42
C ASP A 75 -3.86 5.09 -20.35
N ARG A 76 -3.06 4.95 -19.28
CA ARG A 76 -1.83 5.74 -19.10
C ARG A 76 -0.59 5.16 -19.75
N LYS A 77 -0.64 3.88 -20.16
CA LYS A 77 0.51 3.14 -20.69
C LYS A 77 1.69 3.09 -19.71
N TRP A 78 1.40 3.20 -18.42
CA TRP A 78 2.38 2.96 -17.36
C TRP A 78 2.61 1.47 -17.18
N ASN A 79 3.77 1.11 -16.64
CA ASN A 79 4.14 -0.29 -16.43
C ASN A 79 3.27 -0.93 -15.32
N ASP A 80 2.79 -0.12 -14.36
CA ASP A 80 2.02 -0.60 -13.23
C ASP A 80 1.17 0.50 -12.57
N ILE A 81 0.52 0.20 -11.44
CA ILE A 81 0.00 1.19 -10.50
C ILE A 81 1.08 2.24 -10.15
N PRO A 82 0.82 3.55 -10.17
CA PRO A 82 1.86 4.59 -10.05
C PRO A 82 2.65 4.59 -8.74
N TYR A 83 2.13 3.97 -7.68
CA TYR A 83 2.64 4.09 -6.31
C TYR A 83 3.29 2.79 -5.83
N HIS A 84 4.21 2.89 -4.86
CA HIS A 84 4.82 1.74 -4.18
C HIS A 84 3.99 1.28 -2.99
N TYR A 85 3.33 2.23 -2.32
CA TYR A 85 2.41 1.94 -1.23
C TYR A 85 1.15 2.78 -1.34
N VAL A 86 0.03 2.17 -0.97
CA VAL A 86 -1.29 2.82 -0.90
C VAL A 86 -1.84 2.68 0.51
N VAL A 87 -2.13 3.80 1.17
CA VAL A 87 -2.69 3.85 2.51
C VAL A 87 -4.20 4.08 2.39
N ALA A 88 -4.98 3.04 2.71
CA ALA A 88 -6.43 3.09 2.71
C ALA A 88 -6.99 3.91 3.88
N ARG A 89 -8.27 4.26 3.82
CA ARG A 89 -8.92 5.09 4.86
C ARG A 89 -8.94 4.46 6.25
N ASP A 90 -8.88 3.14 6.33
CA ASP A 90 -8.80 2.37 7.58
C ASP A 90 -7.35 2.16 8.07
N GLY A 91 -6.37 2.83 7.44
CA GLY A 91 -4.96 2.75 7.80
C GLY A 91 -4.22 1.54 7.23
N LYS A 92 -4.89 0.60 6.57
CA LYS A 92 -4.20 -0.53 5.92
C LYS A 92 -3.32 -0.05 4.79
N ILE A 93 -2.13 -0.64 4.70
CA ILE A 93 -1.15 -0.35 3.67
C ILE A 93 -1.20 -1.47 2.64
N TYR A 94 -1.34 -1.11 1.38
CA TYR A 94 -1.30 -2.04 0.27
C TYR A 94 -0.01 -1.84 -0.52
N GLU A 95 0.72 -2.92 -0.79
CA GLU A 95 1.85 -2.88 -1.71
C GLU A 95 1.37 -2.60 -3.13
N GLY A 96 1.98 -1.62 -3.77
CA GLY A 96 1.84 -1.35 -5.19
C GLY A 96 2.99 -1.99 -5.95
N ARG A 97 3.67 -1.19 -6.78
CA ARG A 97 4.83 -1.66 -7.54
C ARG A 97 6.08 -1.83 -6.66
N PRO A 98 7.04 -2.70 -7.04
CA PRO A 98 8.31 -2.85 -6.32
C PRO A 98 9.11 -1.55 -6.14
N LEU A 99 9.68 -1.33 -4.96
CA LEU A 99 10.46 -0.12 -4.62
C LEU A 99 11.64 0.16 -5.54
N ASN A 100 12.25 -0.87 -6.12
CA ASN A 100 13.38 -0.72 -7.02
C ASN A 100 12.98 -0.28 -8.44
N TYR A 101 11.69 -0.21 -8.76
CA TYR A 101 11.20 0.32 -10.04
C TYR A 101 10.62 1.71 -9.85
N ARG A 102 10.97 2.63 -10.75
CA ARG A 102 10.46 4.00 -10.73
C ARG A 102 8.94 4.02 -10.77
N GLY A 103 8.33 4.86 -9.94
CA GLY A 103 6.89 5.16 -9.96
C GLY A 103 6.45 6.02 -11.15
N ASP A 104 5.16 6.34 -11.20
CA ASP A 104 4.57 7.26 -12.18
C ASP A 104 3.74 8.34 -11.49
N THR A 105 3.43 9.43 -12.19
CA THR A 105 2.61 10.52 -11.62
C THR A 105 1.83 11.25 -12.72
N ASN A 106 0.68 11.83 -12.35
CA ASN A 106 -0.08 12.76 -13.19
C ASN A 106 0.36 14.22 -13.02
N THR A 107 1.52 14.44 -12.42
CA THR A 107 2.12 15.76 -12.20
C THR A 107 3.37 15.92 -13.08
N THR A 108 4.13 16.99 -12.87
CA THR A 108 5.28 17.35 -13.72
C THR A 108 6.65 17.07 -13.11
N TYR A 109 6.72 16.52 -11.88
CA TYR A 109 8.02 16.19 -11.27
C TYR A 109 8.54 14.84 -11.79
N ASP A 110 9.86 14.66 -11.75
CA ASP A 110 10.50 13.38 -12.09
C ASP A 110 10.44 12.42 -10.88
N PRO A 111 9.75 11.27 -10.98
CA PRO A 111 9.66 10.31 -9.87
C PRO A 111 10.92 9.46 -9.67
N THR A 112 11.98 9.66 -10.46
CA THR A 112 13.25 8.92 -10.33
C THR A 112 13.87 9.14 -8.94
N GLY A 113 14.05 8.04 -8.21
CA GLY A 113 14.58 8.03 -6.84
C GLY A 113 13.54 8.24 -5.75
N HIS A 114 12.24 8.25 -6.08
CA HIS A 114 11.18 8.47 -5.09
C HIS A 114 10.46 7.18 -4.70
N ALA A 115 10.32 6.94 -3.40
CA ALA A 115 9.33 6.03 -2.84
C ALA A 115 8.00 6.77 -2.76
N LEU A 116 7.17 6.54 -3.77
CA LEU A 116 5.81 7.09 -3.89
C LEU A 116 4.82 6.36 -2.98
N ILE A 117 4.23 7.09 -2.04
CA ILE A 117 3.16 6.63 -1.15
C ILE A 117 1.92 7.48 -1.45
N VAL A 118 0.75 6.87 -1.61
CA VAL A 118 -0.51 7.61 -1.78
C VAL A 118 -1.46 7.28 -0.64
N LEU A 119 -2.18 8.29 -0.16
CA LEU A 119 -3.30 8.12 0.75
C LEU A 119 -4.61 8.23 -0.03
N LEU A 120 -5.50 7.26 0.14
CA LEU A 120 -6.78 7.26 -0.56
C LEU A 120 -7.70 8.36 -0.01
N GLY A 121 -8.15 9.23 -0.90
CA GLY A 121 -9.01 10.37 -0.60
C GLY A 121 -8.63 11.61 -1.40
N ASN A 122 -9.53 12.59 -1.39
CA ASN A 122 -9.24 13.94 -1.86
C ASN A 122 -9.18 14.87 -0.65
N PHE A 123 -7.98 15.14 -0.15
CA PHE A 123 -7.77 16.02 1.01
C PHE A 123 -7.88 17.53 0.75
N GLU A 124 -8.22 17.95 -0.47
CA GLU A 124 -8.78 19.30 -0.67
C GLU A 124 -10.26 19.37 -0.23
N GLU A 125 -10.94 18.21 -0.10
CA GLU A 125 -12.38 18.12 0.16
C GLU A 125 -12.76 17.23 1.36
N GLN A 126 -11.91 16.26 1.72
CA GLN A 126 -12.10 15.30 2.80
C GLN A 126 -11.07 15.53 3.89
N GLU A 127 -11.46 15.31 5.13
CA GLU A 127 -10.48 15.26 6.22
C GLU A 127 -9.61 14.01 6.12
N LEU A 128 -8.36 14.17 6.55
CA LEU A 128 -7.40 13.08 6.65
C LEU A 128 -7.71 12.23 7.90
N ASN A 129 -7.91 10.92 7.73
CA ASN A 129 -8.22 10.03 8.84
C ASN A 129 -6.99 9.82 9.77
N PRO A 130 -7.16 9.79 11.10
CA PRO A 130 -6.06 9.53 12.04
C PRO A 130 -5.33 8.22 11.78
N GLU A 131 -6.04 7.18 11.34
CA GLU A 131 -5.47 5.88 10.99
C GLU A 131 -4.50 5.99 9.82
N GLN A 132 -4.79 6.85 8.83
CA GLN A 132 -3.88 7.10 7.70
C GLN A 132 -2.61 7.84 8.14
N ILE A 133 -2.72 8.74 9.12
CA ILE A 133 -1.57 9.46 9.68
C ILE A 133 -0.67 8.51 10.46
N GLU A 134 -1.25 7.60 11.23
CA GLU A 134 -0.49 6.62 12.00
C GLU A 134 0.34 5.71 11.08
N SER A 135 -0.22 5.31 9.94
CA SER A 135 0.46 4.47 8.95
C SER A 135 1.66 5.13 8.25
N LEU A 136 1.91 6.43 8.46
CA LEU A 136 3.05 7.15 7.90
C LEU A 136 4.23 7.30 8.87
N LYS A 137 4.11 6.85 10.12
CA LYS A 137 5.14 6.96 11.16
C LYS A 137 6.08 5.76 11.18
#